data_AF-A0A924S9X0-F1
#
_entry.id   AF-A0A924S9X0-F1
#
_cell.length_a   1.000
_cell.length_b   1.000
_cell.length_c   1.000
_cell.angle_alpha   90.00
_cell.angle_beta   90.00
_cell.angle_gamma   90.00
#
_symmetry.space_group_name_H-M   'P 1'
#
loop_
_entity.id
_entity.type
_entity.pdbx_description
1 polymer ?
#
loop_
_entity_poly.entity_id
_entity_poly.type
_entity_poly.pdbx_seq_one_letter_code
_entity_poly.pdbx_strand_id
1 'polypeptide(L)'
;MPDRHHVVLDARAMDRALRRMADEIVELNEGTDDLIIVGIQRRGVQLAARIVPSIRDREGAEVPSGALDITLYRDDLQTVGPRPVVGPTNLPWGI
;
A
#
# COMPACT_ATOMS: atom_id res chain seq x y z
N MET A 1 -33.71 -1.13 -10.17
CA MET A 1 -33.43 -0.41 -8.91
C MET A 1 -32.20 0.44 -9.16
N PRO A 2 -32.18 1.76 -8.95
CA PRO A 2 -30.93 2.50 -9.08
C PRO A 2 -29.98 2.01 -7.99
N ASP A 3 -28.74 1.71 -8.38
CA ASP A 3 -27.69 1.27 -7.47
C ASP A 3 -27.39 2.40 -6.47
N ARG A 4 -27.77 2.22 -5.20
CA ARG A 4 -27.59 3.24 -4.17
C ARG A 4 -26.19 3.09 -3.59
N HIS A 5 -25.17 3.43 -4.37
CA HIS A 5 -23.81 3.47 -3.88
C HIS A 5 -23.66 4.59 -2.83
N HIS A 6 -23.27 4.22 -1.62
CA HIS A 6 -22.92 5.16 -0.56
C HIS A 6 -21.40 5.29 -0.48
N VAL A 7 -20.89 6.51 -0.63
CA VAL A 7 -19.45 6.79 -0.49
C VAL A 7 -19.07 6.64 0.98
N VAL A 8 -18.18 5.69 1.28
CA VAL A 8 -17.67 5.47 2.65
C VAL A 8 -16.57 6.46 3.02
N LEU A 9 -15.65 6.72 2.08
CA LEU A 9 -14.55 7.68 2.22
C LEU A 9 -14.50 8.54 0.97
N ASP A 10 -14.76 9.84 1.12
CA ASP A 10 -14.51 10.81 0.05
C ASP A 10 -13.00 11.07 -0.13
N ALA A 11 -12.63 11.81 -1.17
CA ALA A 11 -11.22 12.10 -1.47
C ALA A 11 -10.49 12.81 -0.31
N ARG A 12 -11.14 13.77 0.36
CA ARG A 12 -10.53 14.50 1.48
C ARG A 12 -10.36 13.59 2.69
N ALA A 13 -11.32 12.71 2.95
CA ALA A 13 -11.26 11.75 4.04
C ALA A 13 -10.16 10.70 3.80
N MET A 14 -10.02 10.22 2.56
CA MET A 14 -8.93 9.33 2.16
C MET A 14 -7.56 9.97 2.37
N ASP A 15 -7.38 11.23 1.96
CA ASP A 15 -6.10 11.93 2.12
C ASP A 15 -5.74 12.15 3.59
N ARG A 16 -6.72 12.49 4.44
CA ARG A 16 -6.51 12.57 5.89
C ARG A 16 -6.16 11.20 6.49
N ALA A 17 -6.83 10.14 6.06
CA ALA A 17 -6.56 8.79 6.54
C ALA A 17 -5.13 8.32 6.17
N LEU A 18 -4.68 8.59 4.95
CA LEU A 18 -3.33 8.26 4.50
C LEU A 18 -2.26 9.03 5.27
N ARG A 19 -2.50 10.32 5.53
CA ARG A 19 -1.61 11.11 6.37
C ARG A 19 -1.51 10.56 7.79
N ARG A 20 -2.65 10.22 8.40
CA ARG A 20 -2.65 9.64 9.75
C ARG A 20 -1.93 8.29 9.78
N MET A 21 -2.16 7.43 8.79
CA MET A 21 -1.44 6.16 8.68
C MET A 21 0.07 6.35 8.55
N ALA A 22 0.53 7.36 7.81
CA ALA A 22 1.96 7.66 7.71
C ALA A 22 2.58 7.99 9.08
N ASP A 23 1.91 8.84 9.88
CA ASP A 23 2.39 9.19 11.23
C ASP A 23 2.39 7.97 12.15
N GLU A 24 1.29 7.21 12.16
CA GLU A 24 1.15 5.99 12.97
C GLU A 24 2.21 4.94 12.62
N ILE A 25 2.56 4.78 11.33
CA ILE A 25 3.63 3.86 10.91
C ILE A 25 4.97 4.29 11.53
N VAL A 26 5.34 5.57 11.47
CA VAL A 26 6.62 6.06 12.01
C VAL A 26 6.63 5.92 13.53
N GLU A 27 5.56 6.35 14.20
CA GLU A 27 5.45 6.27 15.67
C GLU A 27 5.57 4.84 16.18
N LEU A 28 4.90 3.88 15.52
CA LEU A 28 4.92 2.46 15.91
C LEU A 28 6.28 1.78 15.71
N ASN A 29 7.12 2.32 14.83
CA ASN A 29 8.46 1.80 14.56
C ASN A 29 9.56 2.64 15.23
N GLU A 30 9.18 3.59 16.11
CA GLU A 30 10.11 4.46 16.84
C GLU A 30 11.01 5.31 15.92
N GLY A 31 10.54 5.60 14.71
CA GLY A 31 11.27 6.34 13.69
C GLY A 31 11.19 5.71 12.31
N THR A 32 12.15 6.06 11.46
CA THR A 32 12.26 5.55 10.08
C THR A 32 13.49 4.68 9.87
N ASP A 33 14.28 4.47 10.92
CA ASP A 33 15.45 3.60 10.90
C ASP A 33 14.99 2.16 10.64
N ASP A 34 15.62 1.51 9.65
CA ASP A 34 15.29 0.15 9.18
C ASP A 34 13.82 -0.06 8.74
N LEU A 35 13.09 1.01 8.43
CA LEU A 35 11.71 0.94 7.93
C LEU A 35 11.66 0.73 6.41
N ILE A 36 10.80 -0.18 5.95
CA ILE A 36 10.49 -0.39 4.52
C ILE A 36 8.99 -0.53 4.33
N ILE A 37 8.44 0.06 3.26
CA ILE A 37 7.02 -0.04 2.92
C ILE A 37 6.83 -0.93 1.69
N VAL A 38 6.09 -2.03 1.83
CA VAL A 38 5.76 -2.93 0.71
C VAL A 38 4.27 -2.87 0.39
N GLY A 39 3.95 -2.40 -0.81
CA GLY A 39 2.57 -2.38 -1.31
C GLY A 39 2.18 -3.72 -1.93
N ILE A 40 1.11 -4.33 -1.44
CA ILE A 40 0.56 -5.54 -2.06
C ILE A 40 -0.26 -5.13 -3.30
N GLN A 41 0.05 -5.75 -4.44
CA GLN A 41 -0.64 -5.44 -5.68
C GLN A 41 -2.14 -5.75 -5.63
N ARG A 42 -3.00 -4.97 -6.28
CA ARG A 42 -2.70 -3.78 -7.10
C ARG A 42 -2.73 -2.49 -6.27
N ARG A 43 -3.87 -2.22 -5.62
CA ARG A 43 -4.17 -0.95 -4.93
C ARG A 43 -3.21 -0.60 -3.79
N GLY A 44 -2.63 -1.61 -3.12
CA GLY A 44 -1.65 -1.38 -2.04
C GLY A 44 -0.40 -0.63 -2.53
N VAL A 45 0.02 -0.84 -3.78
CA VAL A 45 1.14 -0.10 -4.38
C VAL A 45 0.80 1.38 -4.55
N GLN A 46 -0.40 1.71 -5.02
CA GLN A 46 -0.82 3.12 -5.09
C GLN A 46 -0.93 3.77 -3.71
N LEU A 47 -1.35 3.03 -2.67
CA LEU A 47 -1.39 3.56 -1.31
C LEU A 47 0.02 3.79 -0.76
N ALA A 48 0.94 2.84 -0.94
CA ALA A 48 2.35 2.98 -0.56
C ALA A 48 2.99 4.21 -1.21
N ALA A 49 2.73 4.44 -2.50
CA ALA A 49 3.21 5.61 -3.23
C ALA A 49 2.65 6.96 -2.72
N ARG A 50 1.60 6.96 -1.90
CA ARG A 50 1.05 8.16 -1.23
C ARG A 50 1.53 8.29 0.22
N ILE A 51 1.79 7.17 0.89
CA ILE A 51 2.29 7.14 2.27
C ILE A 51 3.76 7.54 2.32
N VAL A 52 4.62 6.98 1.46
CA VAL A 52 6.07 7.26 1.47
C VAL A 52 6.38 8.76 1.37
N PRO A 53 5.80 9.53 0.42
CA PRO A 53 6.01 10.98 0.39
C PRO A 53 5.48 11.68 1.65
N SER A 54 4.38 11.18 2.23
CA SER A 54 3.82 11.76 3.46
C SER A 54 4.73 11.59 4.67
N ILE A 55 5.51 10.50 4.73
CA ILE A 55 6.55 10.27 5.74
C ILE A 55 7.73 11.21 5.47
N ARG A 56 8.24 11.23 4.23
CA ARG A 56 9.35 12.10 3.85
C ARG A 56 9.09 13.57 4.15
N ASP A 57 7.90 14.07 3.81
CA ASP A 57 7.56 15.48 4.00
C ASP A 57 7.51 15.89 5.49
N ARG A 58 7.39 14.93 6.43
CA ARG A 58 7.31 15.20 7.87
C ARG A 58 8.57 14.85 8.64
N GLU A 59 9.16 13.69 8.34
CA GLU A 59 10.34 13.17 9.03
C GLU A 59 11.65 13.55 8.31
N GLY A 60 11.57 14.01 7.06
CA GLY A 60 12.76 14.31 6.24
C GLY A 60 13.51 13.08 5.74
N ALA A 61 12.96 11.87 5.95
CA ALA A 61 13.58 10.60 5.58
C ALA A 61 12.95 9.98 4.32
N GLU A 62 13.79 9.45 3.43
CA GLU A 62 13.36 8.67 2.27
C GLU A 62 13.24 7.19 2.65
N VAL A 63 12.02 6.73 2.86
CA VAL A 63 11.72 5.33 3.19
C VAL A 63 11.70 4.47 1.92
N PRO A 64 12.51 3.41 1.81
CA PRO A 64 12.45 2.49 0.68
C PRO A 64 11.05 1.89 0.52
N SER A 65 10.64 1.67 -0.72
CA SER A 65 9.37 0.98 -0.98
C SER A 65 9.44 -0.02 -2.12
N GLY A 66 8.55 -1.01 -2.06
CA GLY A 66 8.46 -2.09 -3.02
C GLY A 66 7.01 -2.52 -3.30
N ALA A 67 6.87 -3.47 -4.23
CA ALA A 67 5.62 -4.08 -4.61
C ALA A 67 5.71 -5.60 -4.45
N LEU A 68 4.67 -6.20 -3.88
CA LEU A 68 4.54 -7.65 -3.74
C LEU A 68 3.32 -8.14 -4.51
N ASP A 69 3.53 -9.08 -5.43
CA ASP A 69 2.45 -9.83 -6.06
C ASP A 69 2.16 -11.11 -5.27
N ILE A 70 0.95 -11.21 -4.73
CA ILE A 70 0.50 -12.36 -3.94
C ILE A 70 -0.40 -13.32 -4.74
N THR A 71 -0.59 -13.11 -6.04
CA THR A 71 -1.59 -13.79 -6.87
C THR A 71 -1.51 -15.31 -6.74
N LEU A 72 -0.30 -15.88 -6.72
CA LEU A 72 -0.06 -17.33 -6.59
C LEU A 72 -0.14 -17.88 -5.15
N TYR A 73 -0.28 -17.01 -4.17
CA TYR A 73 -0.26 -17.36 -2.74
C TYR A 73 -1.61 -17.17 -2.06
N ARG A 74 -2.62 -16.68 -2.78
CA ARG A 74 -3.95 -16.51 -2.21
C ARG A 74 -4.73 -17.81 -2.26
N ASP A 75 -5.37 -18.16 -1.15
CA ASP A 75 -6.23 -19.35 -1.05
C ASP A 75 -7.45 -19.26 -1.98
N ASP A 76 -7.80 -18.05 -2.43
CA ASP A 76 -8.89 -17.78 -3.36
C ASP A 76 -8.47 -17.86 -4.85
N LEU A 77 -7.31 -18.44 -5.16
CA LEU A 77 -6.75 -18.62 -6.51
C LEU A 77 -7.77 -19.10 -7.56
N GLN A 78 -8.66 -20.02 -7.20
CA GLN A 78 -9.69 -20.54 -8.11
C GLN A 78 -10.77 -19.50 -8.48
N THR A 79 -10.95 -18.47 -7.67
CA THR A 79 -11.89 -17.36 -7.88
C THR A 79 -11.40 -16.39 -8.96
N VAL A 80 -10.08 -16.34 -9.20
CA VAL A 80 -9.44 -15.47 -10.20
C VAL A 80 -9.49 -16.08 -11.60
N GLY A 81 -9.80 -17.38 -11.70
CA GLY A 81 -9.94 -18.13 -12.94
C GLY A 81 -8.80 -19.13 -13.19
N PRO A 82 -8.87 -19.94 -14.26
CA PRO A 82 -7.96 -21.06 -14.49
C PRO A 82 -6.52 -20.66 -14.85
N ARG A 83 -6.28 -19.37 -15.15
CA ARG A 83 -4.96 -18.82 -15.47
C ARG A 83 -4.79 -17.45 -14.78
N PRO A 84 -4.30 -17.42 -13.54
CA PRO A 84 -3.97 -16.16 -12.89
C PRO A 84 -2.87 -15.43 -13.65
N VAL A 85 -3.04 -14.11 -13.85
CA VAL A 85 -1.98 -13.25 -14.40
C VAL A 85 -1.11 -12.80 -13.23
N VAL A 86 0.13 -13.27 -13.21
CA VAL A 86 1.13 -12.92 -12.20
C VAL A 86 1.81 -11.62 -12.61
N GLY A 87 1.71 -10.60 -11.76
CA GLY A 87 2.45 -9.36 -11.88
C GLY A 87 3.83 -9.44 -11.22
N PRO A 88 4.66 -8.40 -11.40
CA PRO A 88 6.02 -8.40 -10.87
C PRO A 88 6.05 -8.14 -9.36
N THR A 89 6.88 -8.88 -8.64
CA THR A 89 7.35 -8.50 -7.31
C THR A 89 8.64 -7.69 -7.49
N ASN A 90 8.69 -6.50 -6.89
CA ASN A 90 9.86 -5.63 -6.93
C ASN A 90 10.16 -5.15 -5.51
N LEU A 91 11.26 -5.64 -4.93
CA LEU A 91 11.65 -5.34 -3.56
C LEU A 91 12.93 -4.50 -3.56
N PRO A 92 13.04 -3.50 -2.67
CA PRO A 92 14.13 -2.51 -2.74
C PRO A 92 15.53 -3.09 -2.45
N TRP A 93 15.62 -4.29 -1.88
CA TRP A 93 16.90 -4.97 -1.59
C TRP A 93 17.41 -5.85 -2.73
N GLY A 94 16.66 -5.99 -3.84
CA GLY A 94 17.00 -6.92 -4.93
C GLY A 94 16.87 -8.38 -4.48
N ILE A 95 16.15 -9.18 -5.28
CA ILE A 95 16.21 -10.64 -5.21
C ILE A 95 16.59 -11.12 -6.60
#